data_AF-A0A096LLI0-F1
#
_entry.id   AF-A0A096LLI0-F1
#
_cell.length_a   1.000
_cell.length_b   1.000
_cell.length_c   1.000
_cell.angle_alpha   90.00
_cell.angle_beta   90.00
_cell.angle_gamma   90.00
#
_symmetry.space_group_name_H-M   'P 1'
#
loop_
_entity.id
_entity.type
_entity.pdbx_description
1 polymer ?
#
loop_
_entity_poly.entity_id
_entity_poly.type
_entity_poly.pdbx_seq_one_letter_code
_entity_poly.pdbx_strand_id
1 'polypeptide(L)'
;MEIPNTLCSNVYDFAFCPEPCYDRLVDLADPEDWGPGNRILKNYLSFSFSRAVFLTERDVDQTAPSNLPLVFDDDRCLFNTGLYTRRYETIYGLFEPNTKPDARQRWFLKGFFC
;
A
#
# COMPACT_ATOMS: atom_id res chain seq x y z
N MET A 1 -10.55 15.13 -7.48
CA MET A 1 -10.73 14.17 -6.38
C MET A 1 -9.94 14.73 -5.21
N GLU A 2 -10.61 15.16 -4.13
CA GLU A 2 -9.94 15.82 -2.99
C GLU A 2 -9.21 14.78 -2.13
N ILE A 3 -7.88 14.89 -2.04
CA ILE A 3 -7.09 14.09 -1.11
C ILE A 3 -7.48 14.55 0.31
N PRO A 4 -7.86 13.65 1.25
CA PRO A 4 -8.21 14.03 2.60
C PRO A 4 -7.11 14.88 3.26
N ASN A 5 -7.49 15.91 4.03
CA ASN A 5 -6.61 16.95 4.57
C ASN A 5 -5.39 16.49 5.39
N THR A 6 -5.26 15.20 5.73
CA THR A 6 -3.98 14.54 6.03
C THR A 6 -4.20 13.02 5.91
N LEU A 7 -3.40 12.33 5.09
CA LEU A 7 -3.44 10.87 5.01
C LEU A 7 -2.73 10.28 6.23
N CYS A 8 -3.25 9.18 6.78
CA CYS A 8 -2.53 8.44 7.81
C CYS A 8 -1.23 7.89 7.22
N SER A 9 -0.08 8.30 7.75
CA SER A 9 1.23 7.86 7.25
C SER A 9 1.56 6.41 7.61
N ASN A 10 0.86 5.82 8.59
CA ASN A 10 0.97 4.41 8.91
C ASN A 10 -0.09 3.59 8.18
N VAL A 11 0.34 2.58 7.40
CA VAL A 11 -0.56 1.70 6.64
C VAL A 11 -1.56 0.96 7.53
N TYR A 12 -1.20 0.63 8.77
CA TYR A 12 -2.06 -0.10 9.72
C TYR A 12 -3.14 0.77 10.37
N ASP A 13 -2.94 2.10 10.36
CA ASP A 13 -3.95 3.08 10.74
C ASP A 13 -4.81 3.47 9.52
N PHE A 14 -4.20 3.49 8.33
CA PHE A 14 -4.89 3.76 7.07
C PHE A 14 -5.87 2.65 6.67
N ALA A 15 -5.43 1.39 6.73
CA ALA A 15 -6.18 0.23 6.27
C ALA A 15 -6.11 -0.95 7.24
N PHE A 16 -7.18 -1.74 7.27
CA PHE A 16 -7.12 -3.09 7.82
C PHE A 16 -6.33 -3.97 6.86
N CYS A 17 -5.24 -4.57 7.35
CA CYS A 17 -4.35 -5.43 6.56
C CYS A 17 -4.41 -6.88 7.06
N PRO A 18 -5.10 -7.79 6.34
CA PRO A 18 -5.17 -9.20 6.72
C PRO A 18 -3.79 -9.88 6.66
N GLU A 19 -3.47 -10.68 7.68
CA GLU A 19 -2.21 -11.42 7.74
C GLU A 19 -1.91 -12.27 6.48
N PRO A 20 -2.88 -13.00 5.89
CA PRO A 20 -2.63 -13.80 4.69
C PRO A 20 -2.20 -12.99 3.45
N CYS A 21 -2.43 -11.67 3.43
CA CYS A 21 -1.97 -10.83 2.33
C CYS A 21 -0.43 -10.75 2.30
N TYR A 22 0.24 -10.83 3.46
CA TYR A 22 1.70 -10.80 3.53
C TYR A 22 2.32 -12.09 3.02
N ASP A 23 1.74 -13.25 3.37
CA ASP A 23 2.21 -14.54 2.87
C ASP A 23 2.12 -14.59 1.33
N ARG A 24 1.02 -14.10 0.76
CA ARG A 24 0.88 -13.99 -0.69
C ARG A 24 1.89 -13.02 -1.32
N LEU A 25 2.25 -11.93 -0.62
CA LEU A 25 3.28 -11.01 -1.11
C LEU A 25 4.67 -11.65 -1.11
N VAL A 26 4.99 -12.44 -0.08
CA VAL A 26 6.24 -13.22 -0.02
C VAL A 26 6.37 -14.14 -1.22
N ASP A 27 5.27 -14.81 -1.62
CA ASP A 27 5.27 -15.71 -2.78
C ASP A 27 5.41 -14.96 -4.13
N LEU A 28 4.89 -13.73 -4.21
CA LEU A 28 4.91 -12.90 -5.42
C LEU A 28 6.26 -12.19 -5.62
N ALA A 29 6.85 -11.69 -4.54
CA ALA A 29 8.09 -10.92 -4.57
C ALA A 29 9.30 -11.78 -4.95
N ASP A 30 10.36 -11.11 -5.42
CA ASP A 30 11.65 -11.76 -5.56
C ASP A 30 12.09 -12.36 -4.20
N PRO A 31 12.66 -13.58 -4.16
CA PRO A 31 12.97 -14.24 -2.89
C PRO A 31 13.99 -13.48 -2.06
N GLU A 32 13.58 -13.06 -0.86
CA GLU A 32 14.44 -12.43 0.14
C GLU A 32 14.22 -13.06 1.53
N ASP A 33 15.14 -12.80 2.45
CA ASP A 33 14.93 -13.12 3.86
C ASP A 33 13.99 -12.08 4.51
N TRP A 34 12.71 -12.41 4.58
CA TRP A 34 11.67 -11.56 5.18
C TRP A 34 11.65 -11.61 6.72
N GLY A 35 12.53 -12.40 7.33
CA GLY A 35 12.62 -12.59 8.77
C GLY A 35 11.43 -13.38 9.36
N PRO A 36 11.49 -13.71 10.67
CA PRO A 36 10.45 -14.49 11.32
C PRO A 36 9.10 -13.77 11.29
N GLY A 37 8.05 -14.47 10.84
CA GLY A 37 6.70 -13.92 10.74
C GLY A 37 6.58 -12.73 9.78
N ASN A 38 7.42 -12.68 8.74
CA ASN A 38 7.46 -11.62 7.74
C ASN A 38 7.72 -10.22 8.34
N ARG A 39 8.40 -10.15 9.50
CA ARG A 39 8.61 -8.89 10.23
C ARG A 39 9.36 -7.85 9.41
N ILE A 40 10.36 -8.27 8.62
CA ILE A 40 11.15 -7.33 7.79
C ILE A 40 10.25 -6.78 6.67
N LEU A 41 9.48 -7.65 6.01
CA LEU A 41 8.52 -7.25 4.96
C LEU A 41 7.47 -6.26 5.48
N LYS A 42 6.86 -6.55 6.65
CA LYS A 42 5.86 -5.69 7.27
C LYS A 42 6.40 -4.32 7.65
N ASN A 43 7.63 -4.28 8.17
CA ASN A 43 8.31 -3.02 8.47
C ASN A 43 8.60 -2.25 7.19
N TYR A 44 9.15 -2.92 6.17
CA TYR A 44 9.42 -2.33 4.86
C TYR A 44 8.15 -1.69 4.27
N LEU A 45 7.04 -2.43 4.22
CA LEU A 45 5.78 -1.92 3.70
C LEU A 45 5.28 -0.70 4.48
N SER A 46 5.38 -0.72 5.82
CA SER A 46 5.01 0.42 6.64
C SER A 46 5.84 1.67 6.34
N PHE A 47 7.15 1.52 6.16
CA PHE A 47 8.04 2.63 5.80
C PHE A 47 7.79 3.12 4.37
N SER A 48 7.67 2.21 3.41
CA SER A 48 7.40 2.53 2.00
C SER A 48 6.06 3.25 1.85
N PHE A 49 5.02 2.82 2.58
CA PHE A 49 3.72 3.48 2.58
C PHE A 49 3.78 4.88 3.20
N SER A 50 4.45 5.04 4.34
CA SER A 50 4.65 6.36 4.97
C SER A 50 5.36 7.33 4.02
N ARG A 51 6.39 6.86 3.32
CA ARG A 51 7.06 7.63 2.28
C ARG A 51 6.13 7.95 1.11
N ALA A 52 5.30 7.00 0.68
CA ALA A 52 4.35 7.22 -0.40
C ALA A 52 3.33 8.31 -0.05
N VAL A 53 2.79 8.28 1.17
CA VAL A 53 1.90 9.33 1.69
C VAL A 53 2.61 10.69 1.69
N PHE A 54 3.81 10.77 2.28
CA PHE A 54 4.59 12.01 2.31
C PHE A 54 4.87 12.59 0.92
N LEU A 55 5.22 11.75 -0.06
CA LEU A 55 5.45 12.18 -1.43
C LEU A 55 4.15 12.65 -2.08
N THR A 56 3.05 11.91 -1.91
CA THR A 56 1.74 12.23 -2.48
C THR A 56 1.19 13.55 -1.93
N GLU A 57 1.34 13.82 -0.63
CA GLU A 57 0.93 15.08 0.00
C GLU A 57 1.78 16.28 -0.44
N ARG A 58 3.03 16.06 -0.86
CA ARG A 58 3.90 17.13 -1.38
C ARG A 58 3.73 17.40 -2.87
N ASP A 59 3.22 16.43 -3.62
CA ASP A 59 3.08 16.48 -5.08
C ASP A 59 1.68 16.90 -5.55
N VAL A 60 0.84 17.39 -4.63
CA VAL A 60 -0.54 17.87 -4.89
C VAL A 60 -0.60 18.98 -5.96
N ASP A 61 0.53 19.60 -6.29
CA ASP A 61 0.66 20.69 -7.27
C ASP A 61 1.13 20.26 -8.69
N GLN A 62 1.45 18.99 -8.99
CA GLN A 62 1.96 18.59 -10.32
C GLN A 62 0.97 17.76 -11.16
N THR A 63 0.73 18.23 -12.37
CA THR A 63 -0.24 17.79 -13.38
C THR A 63 0.10 16.47 -14.09
N ALA A 64 0.95 15.62 -13.51
CA ALA A 64 1.38 14.35 -14.12
C ALA A 64 0.90 13.15 -13.27
N PRO A 65 -0.24 12.51 -13.61
CA PRO A 65 -0.87 11.48 -12.78
C PRO A 65 -0.15 10.12 -12.75
N SER A 66 0.95 9.91 -13.48
CA SER A 66 1.44 8.55 -13.80
C SER A 66 2.56 7.99 -12.91
N ASN A 67 3.19 8.78 -12.04
CA ASN A 67 4.35 8.34 -11.26
C ASN A 67 4.17 8.42 -9.74
N LEU A 68 2.97 8.74 -9.25
CA LEU A 68 2.74 8.84 -7.81
C LEU A 68 2.79 7.46 -7.15
N PRO A 69 3.45 7.33 -5.98
CA PRO A 69 3.54 6.07 -5.26
C PRO A 69 2.20 5.66 -4.62
N LEU A 70 1.25 6.60 -4.50
CA LEU A 70 -0.11 6.37 -4.04
C LEU A 70 -1.08 7.04 -5.02
N VAL A 71 -1.99 6.27 -5.62
CA VAL A 71 -2.98 6.76 -6.60
C VAL A 71 -4.37 6.44 -6.08
N PHE A 72 -5.24 7.44 -6.08
CA PHE A 72 -6.65 7.30 -5.69
C PHE A 72 -7.53 7.35 -6.93
N ASP A 73 -8.42 6.39 -7.07
CA ASP A 73 -9.40 6.28 -8.16
C ASP A 73 -10.76 5.85 -7.59
N ASP A 74 -11.68 6.80 -7.49
CA ASP A 74 -12.99 6.68 -6.85
C ASP A 74 -12.90 6.00 -5.47
N ASP A 75 -13.29 4.73 -5.42
CA ASP A 75 -13.32 3.88 -4.23
C ASP A 75 -12.10 2.94 -4.17
N ARG A 76 -10.99 3.30 -4.78
CA ARG A 76 -9.77 2.49 -4.79
C ARG A 76 -8.55 3.32 -4.52
N CYS A 77 -7.58 2.69 -3.88
CA CYS A 77 -6.26 3.26 -3.67
C CYS A 77 -5.22 2.23 -4.08
N LEU A 78 -4.38 2.59 -5.05
CA LEU A 78 -3.23 1.80 -5.46
C LEU A 78 -1.97 2.34 -4.77
N PHE A 79 -1.22 1.44 -4.15
CA PHE A 79 0.06 1.72 -3.55
C PHE A 79 1.16 0.98 -4.30
N ASN A 80 2.12 1.71 -4.85
CA ASN A 80 3.33 1.11 -5.39
C ASN A 80 4.24 0.67 -4.23
N THR A 81 4.39 -0.64 -4.04
CA THR A 81 5.15 -1.17 -2.91
C THR A 81 6.65 -0.95 -3.03
N GLY A 82 7.16 -0.70 -4.24
CA GLY A 82 8.60 -0.67 -4.56
C GLY A 82 9.24 -2.06 -4.68
N LEU A 83 8.48 -3.14 -4.46
CA LEU A 83 8.91 -4.51 -4.66
C LEU A 83 8.61 -4.98 -6.09
N TYR A 84 9.35 -5.99 -6.52
CA TYR A 84 9.21 -6.58 -7.85
C TYR A 84 9.06 -8.10 -7.76
N THR A 85 8.40 -8.69 -8.75
CA THR A 85 8.42 -10.13 -8.96
C THR A 85 9.78 -10.59 -9.48
N ARG A 86 10.00 -11.90 -9.54
CA ARG A 86 11.19 -12.51 -10.18
C ARG A 86 11.38 -12.11 -11.66
N ARG A 87 10.32 -11.62 -12.30
CA ARG A 87 10.32 -11.14 -13.69
C ARG A 87 10.48 -9.63 -13.80
N TYR A 88 10.79 -8.96 -12.70
CA TYR A 88 10.91 -7.50 -12.59
C TYR A 88 9.60 -6.75 -12.86
N GLU A 89 8.45 -7.38 -12.62
CA GLU A 89 7.15 -6.70 -12.65
C GLU A 89 6.90 -6.01 -11.31
N THR A 90 6.47 -4.75 -11.32
CA THR A 90 6.19 -3.99 -10.09
C THR A 90 4.99 -4.57 -9.35
N ILE A 91 5.09 -4.68 -8.02
CA ILE A 91 4.00 -5.15 -7.19
C ILE A 91 3.26 -3.96 -6.56
N TYR A 92 1.95 -3.93 -6.73
CA TYR A 92 1.04 -2.93 -6.20
C TYR A 92 0.15 -3.50 -5.11
N GLY A 93 -0.03 -2.77 -4.02
CA GLY A 93 -1.06 -3.02 -3.02
C GLY A 93 -2.36 -2.33 -3.44
N LEU A 94 -3.47 -3.06 -3.45
CA LEU A 94 -4.80 -2.52 -3.73
C LEU A 94 -5.61 -2.41 -2.45
N PHE A 95 -6.12 -1.21 -2.17
CA PHE A 95 -7.05 -0.94 -1.09
C PHE A 95 -8.45 -0.63 -1.63
N GLU A 96 -9.47 -1.10 -0.91
CA GLU A 96 -10.89 -0.83 -1.16
C GLU A 96 -11.54 -0.34 0.15
N PRO A 97 -12.72 0.32 0.10
CA PRO A 97 -13.45 0.70 1.30
C PRO A 97 -13.70 -0.49 2.20
N ASN A 98 -13.48 -0.29 3.50
CA ASN A 98 -13.81 -1.29 4.49
C ASN A 98 -15.33 -1.37 4.64
N THR A 99 -15.91 -2.53 4.33
CA THR A 99 -17.36 -2.74 4.37
C THR A 99 -17.90 -3.13 5.74
N LYS A 100 -17.01 -3.33 6.74
CA LYS A 100 -17.43 -3.65 8.11
C LYS A 100 -18.02 -2.39 8.78
N PRO A 101 -19.25 -2.46 9.34
CA PRO A 101 -19.94 -1.29 9.91
C PRO A 101 -19.15 -0.57 11.01
N ASP A 102 -18.41 -1.32 11.83
CA ASP A 102 -17.63 -0.79 12.97
C ASP A 102 -16.12 -0.81 12.71
N ALA A 103 -15.71 -0.75 11.45
CA ALA A 103 -14.30 -0.73 11.10
C ALA A 103 -13.62 0.54 11.62
N ARG A 104 -12.55 0.37 12.41
CA ARG A 104 -11.69 1.48 12.81
C ARG A 104 -10.97 2.11 11.62
N GLN A 105 -10.52 1.30 10.66
CA GLN A 105 -9.84 1.76 9.46
C GLN A 105 -10.82 1.92 8.30
N ARG A 106 -10.75 3.06 7.61
CA ARG A 106 -11.57 3.36 6.43
C ARG A 106 -11.30 2.40 5.26
N TRP A 107 -10.05 1.99 5.10
CA TRP A 107 -9.62 1.15 3.99
C TRP A 107 -9.41 -0.31 4.41
N PHE A 108 -9.46 -1.20 3.44
CA PHE A 108 -9.18 -2.62 3.56
C PHE A 108 -8.16 -3.01 2.49
N LEU A 109 -7.06 -3.66 2.88
CA LEU A 109 -6.09 -4.19 1.93
C LEU A 109 -6.69 -5.43 1.26
N LYS A 110 -7.07 -5.29 -0.02
CA LYS A 110 -7.58 -6.41 -0.81
C LYS A 110 -6.49 -7.44 -1.10
N GLY A 111 -5.27 -6.96 -1.33
CA GLY A 111 -4.11 -7.80 -1.62
C GLY A 111 -3.08 -7.11 -2.50
N PHE A 112 -2.15 -7.91 -3.00
CA PHE A 112 -1.03 -7.47 -3.85
C PHE A 112 -1.13 -8.07 -5.26
N PHE A 113 -0.80 -7.28 -6.26
CA PHE A 113 -0.96 -7.57 -7.68
C PHE A 113 0.24 -7.05 -8.49
N CYS A 114 0.60 -7.74 -9.57
CA CYS A 114 1.68 -7.38 -10.50
C CYS A 114 1.17 -7.44 -11.94
#